data_AF-A0AAW2JAB7-F1
#
_entry.id   AF-A0AAW2JAB7-F1
#
_cell.length_a   1.000
_cell.length_b   1.000
_cell.length_c   1.000
_cell.angle_alpha   90.00
_cell.angle_beta   90.00
_cell.angle_gamma   90.00
#
_symmetry.space_group_name_H-M   'P 1'
#
loop_
_entity.id
_entity.type
_entity.pdbx_description
1 polymer ?
#
loop_
_entity_poly.entity_id
_entity_poly.type
_entity_poly.pdbx_seq_one_letter_code
_entity_poly.pdbx_strand_id
1 'polypeptide(L)'
;MNELLFVAVVLDPRYKMKYVSYCLNFMYGDGNSNALSLERNIEHALNDFYYHYLELYDSHTSQVRSETPSPTIQDSKVDELGDVMKLIKSGFDKHVEQNENVERKSELLQYLSEPHEKMDETFDILNWWKTNSSRYPVLSRVARDVLATPVSTIASEQAFSTSGRLLDPYRSSLDPKTVEALICAQLVVF
;
A
#
# COMPACT_ATOMS: atom_id res chain seq x y z
N MET A 1 2.70 20.52 9.62
CA MET A 1 2.04 19.24 9.99
C MET A 1 2.43 18.23 8.93
N ASN A 2 2.76 16.99 9.28
CA ASN A 2 3.24 16.03 8.28
C ASN A 2 2.05 15.48 7.47
N GLU A 3 2.01 15.74 6.17
CA GLU A 3 0.95 15.32 5.24
C GLU A 3 0.84 13.79 5.16
N LEU A 4 1.96 13.08 5.34
CA LEU A 4 2.01 11.61 5.34
C LEU A 4 1.14 11.00 6.45
N LEU A 5 1.01 11.68 7.59
CA LEU A 5 0.16 11.22 8.69
C LEU A 5 -1.31 11.25 8.32
N PHE A 6 -1.73 12.28 7.60
CA PHE A 6 -3.10 12.37 7.12
C PHE A 6 -3.37 11.35 6.02
N VAL A 7 -2.41 11.13 5.12
CA VAL A 7 -2.50 10.06 4.12
C VAL A 7 -2.67 8.69 4.80
N ALA A 8 -1.90 8.41 5.87
CA ALA A 8 -2.07 7.18 6.66
C ALA A 8 -3.48 7.07 7.29
N VAL A 9 -4.03 8.17 7.82
CA VAL A 9 -5.41 8.20 8.34
C VAL A 9 -6.44 7.97 7.23
N VAL A 10 -6.24 8.52 6.03
CA VAL A 10 -7.14 8.30 4.89
C VAL A 10 -7.10 6.84 4.42
N LEU A 11 -5.94 6.20 4.49
CA LEU A 11 -5.75 4.78 4.19
C LEU A 11 -6.28 3.85 5.29
N ASP A 12 -6.76 4.37 6.42
CA ASP A 12 -7.54 3.58 7.36
C ASP A 12 -9.00 3.54 6.89
N PRO A 13 -9.54 2.34 6.57
CA PRO A 13 -10.89 2.18 6.04
C PRO A 13 -11.98 2.61 7.03
N ARG A 14 -11.66 2.80 8.31
CA ARG A 14 -12.57 3.30 9.35
C ARG A 14 -12.70 4.83 9.36
N TYR A 15 -11.71 5.55 8.83
CA TYR A 15 -11.64 7.02 8.93
C TYR A 15 -11.81 7.70 7.57
N LYS A 16 -10.99 7.35 6.58
CA LYS A 16 -10.99 7.95 5.24
C LYS A 16 -10.97 9.50 5.24
N MET A 17 -11.28 10.11 4.10
CA MET A 17 -11.25 11.57 3.95
C MET A 17 -12.28 12.28 4.84
N LYS A 18 -13.44 11.66 5.09
CA LYS A 18 -14.50 12.29 5.91
C LYS A 18 -14.04 12.59 7.33
N TYR A 19 -13.26 11.69 7.92
CA TYR A 19 -12.70 11.90 9.25
C TYR A 19 -11.66 13.01 9.26
N VAL A 20 -10.80 13.08 8.24
CA VAL A 20 -9.83 14.17 8.08
C VAL A 20 -10.53 15.52 7.99
N SER A 21 -11.56 15.64 7.13
CA SER A 21 -12.36 16.86 7.03
C SER A 21 -13.01 17.25 8.34
N TYR A 22 -13.58 16.28 9.06
CA TYR A 22 -14.14 16.51 10.39
C TYR A 22 -13.09 17.05 11.37
N CYS A 23 -11.91 16.43 11.44
CA CYS A 23 -10.83 16.87 12.31
C CYS A 23 -10.31 18.26 11.94
N LEU A 24 -10.17 18.57 10.65
CA LEU A 24 -9.70 19.88 10.18
C LEU A 24 -10.71 20.98 10.49
N ASN A 25 -12.00 20.74 10.25
CA ASN A 25 -13.05 21.68 10.62
C ASN A 25 -13.12 21.89 12.14
N PHE A 26 -12.91 20.84 12.93
CA PHE A 26 -12.85 20.94 14.39
C PHE A 26 -11.65 21.77 14.88
N MET A 27 -10.48 21.62 14.27
CA MET A 27 -9.26 22.33 14.70
C MET A 27 -9.18 23.78 14.22
N TYR A 28 -9.59 24.05 12.97
CA TYR A 28 -9.39 25.35 12.32
C TYR A 28 -10.67 26.19 12.20
N GLY A 29 -11.83 25.61 12.47
CA GLY A 29 -13.14 26.21 12.21
C GLY A 29 -13.62 25.99 10.77
N ASP A 30 -14.94 25.97 10.61
CA ASP A 30 -15.60 25.75 9.32
C ASP A 30 -15.25 26.87 8.31
N GLY A 31 -14.94 26.47 7.07
CA GLY A 31 -14.59 27.39 5.99
C GLY A 31 -13.20 28.05 6.07
N ASN A 32 -12.29 27.54 6.93
CA ASN A 32 -10.94 28.08 7.04
C ASN A 32 -10.09 27.75 5.79
N SER A 33 -9.45 28.76 5.19
CA SER A 33 -8.62 28.59 3.99
C SER A 33 -7.43 27.65 4.21
N ASN A 34 -6.89 27.58 5.43
CA ASN A 34 -5.78 26.68 5.78
C ASN A 34 -6.25 25.22 5.90
N ALA A 35 -7.49 24.99 6.33
CA ALA A 35 -8.07 23.65 6.37
C ALA A 35 -8.31 23.13 4.95
N LEU A 36 -8.92 23.96 4.09
CA LEU A 36 -9.18 23.62 2.68
C LEU A 36 -7.89 23.39 1.88
N SER A 37 -6.84 24.19 2.11
CA SER A 37 -5.55 23.97 1.45
C SER A 37 -4.90 22.66 1.91
N LEU A 38 -4.99 22.35 3.20
CA LEU A 38 -4.45 21.11 3.74
C LEU A 38 -5.22 19.88 3.21
N GLU A 39 -6.55 19.91 3.15
CA GLU A 39 -7.35 18.85 2.51
C GLU A 39 -6.91 18.58 1.08
N ARG A 40 -6.76 19.65 0.28
CA ARG A 40 -6.31 19.54 -1.12
C ARG A 40 -4.91 18.96 -1.23
N ASN A 41 -3.99 19.34 -0.34
CA ASN A 41 -2.65 18.76 -0.32
C ASN A 41 -2.69 17.27 0.00
N ILE A 42 -3.52 16.85 0.95
CA ILE A 42 -3.68 15.44 1.33
C ILE A 42 -4.26 14.63 0.15
N GLU A 43 -5.27 15.17 -0.53
CA GLU A 43 -5.82 14.57 -1.75
C GLU A 43 -4.76 14.44 -2.85
N HIS A 44 -3.98 15.50 -3.07
CA HIS A 44 -2.91 15.50 -4.08
C HIS A 44 -1.85 14.45 -3.75
N ALA A 45 -1.35 14.44 -2.51
CA ALA A 45 -0.34 13.47 -2.06
C ALA A 45 -0.84 12.02 -2.19
N LEU A 46 -2.09 11.74 -1.83
CA LEU A 46 -2.70 10.42 -1.98
C LEU A 46 -2.80 10.00 -3.45
N ASN A 47 -3.18 10.91 -4.35
CA ASN A 47 -3.20 10.66 -5.79
C ASN A 47 -1.80 10.42 -6.34
N ASP A 48 -0.80 11.22 -5.94
CA ASP A 48 0.58 11.07 -6.38
C ASP A 48 1.13 9.68 -6.00
N PHE A 49 0.91 9.24 -4.76
CA PHE A 49 1.27 7.87 -4.35
C PHE A 49 0.54 6.83 -5.20
N TYR A 50 -0.76 6.98 -5.40
CA TYR A 50 -1.54 6.03 -6.17
C TYR A 50 -1.04 5.91 -7.62
N TYR A 51 -0.86 7.02 -8.33
CA TYR A 51 -0.39 7.02 -9.71
C TYR A 51 1.06 6.54 -9.84
N HIS A 52 1.93 6.91 -8.91
CA HIS A 52 3.30 6.41 -8.88
C HIS A 52 3.34 4.88 -8.76
N TYR A 53 2.52 4.30 -7.86
CA TYR A 53 2.44 2.85 -7.72
C TYR A 53 1.71 2.17 -8.89
N LEU A 54 0.77 2.86 -9.53
CA LEU A 54 0.08 2.36 -10.72
C LEU A 54 1.07 2.18 -11.89
N GLU A 55 1.95 3.16 -12.13
CA GLU A 55 3.00 3.06 -13.15
C GLU A 55 3.95 1.88 -12.91
N LEU A 56 4.31 1.64 -11.65
CA LEU A 56 5.11 0.48 -11.25
C LEU A 56 4.32 -0.84 -11.39
N TYR A 57 3.01 -0.82 -11.15
CA TYR A 57 2.17 -2.00 -11.27
C TYR A 57 2.01 -2.47 -12.73
N ASP A 58 1.75 -1.53 -13.66
CA ASP A 58 1.56 -1.83 -15.08
C ASP A 58 2.85 -2.33 -15.76
N SER A 59 4.00 -1.79 -15.37
CA SER A 59 5.30 -2.22 -15.88
C SER A 59 5.66 -3.65 -15.48
N HIS A 60 5.31 -4.09 -14.26
CA HIS A 60 5.52 -5.46 -13.81
C HIS A 60 4.51 -6.47 -14.38
N THR A 61 3.25 -6.06 -14.56
CA THR A 61 2.19 -6.92 -15.15
C THR A 61 2.49 -7.25 -16.63
N SER A 62 3.16 -6.34 -17.34
CA SER A 62 3.53 -6.53 -18.74
C SER A 62 4.67 -7.55 -18.95
N GLN A 63 5.53 -7.79 -17.94
CA GLN A 63 6.67 -8.72 -18.05
C GLN A 63 6.29 -10.18 -17.76
N VAL A 64 5.30 -10.43 -16.89
CA VAL A 64 4.92 -11.79 -16.47
C VAL A 64 4.11 -12.54 -17.56
N ARG A 65 3.65 -11.86 -18.61
CA ARG A 65 2.81 -12.44 -19.67
C ARG A 65 3.55 -13.23 -20.76
N SER A 66 4.88 -13.39 -20.66
CA SER A 66 5.73 -13.95 -21.71
C SER A 66 6.35 -15.31 -21.34
N GLU A 67 5.60 -16.25 -20.81
CA GLU A 67 6.04 -17.65 -20.72
C GLU A 67 4.98 -18.57 -21.34
N THR A 68 5.08 -18.72 -22.66
CA THR A 68 4.36 -19.74 -23.42
C THR A 68 5.05 -21.08 -23.19
N PRO A 69 4.40 -22.11 -22.62
CA PRO A 69 4.97 -23.46 -22.61
C PRO A 69 4.96 -24.00 -24.05
N SER A 70 6.12 -24.38 -24.55
CA SER A 70 6.28 -25.07 -25.83
C SER A 70 5.60 -26.44 -25.77
N PRO A 71 4.72 -26.82 -26.73
CA PRO A 71 4.06 -28.12 -26.67
C PRO A 71 5.02 -29.19 -27.20
N THR A 72 5.38 -30.15 -26.34
CA THR A 72 5.92 -31.43 -26.77
C THR A 72 4.77 -32.30 -27.23
N ILE A 73 4.79 -32.71 -28.50
CA ILE A 73 3.79 -33.55 -29.15
C ILE A 73 3.86 -34.96 -28.55
N GLN A 74 2.76 -35.43 -27.97
CA GLN A 74 2.44 -36.86 -27.91
C GLN A 74 0.93 -37.10 -27.85
N ASP A 75 0.48 -37.71 -28.95
CA ASP A 75 -0.71 -38.50 -29.29
C ASP A 75 -1.92 -38.63 -28.33
N SER A 76 -3.11 -38.69 -28.96
CA SER A 76 -4.39 -39.30 -28.53
C SER A 76 -5.58 -38.38 -28.21
N LYS A 77 -6.64 -38.54 -29.02
CA LYS A 77 -8.08 -38.21 -28.85
C LYS A 77 -8.44 -36.73 -28.71
N VAL A 78 -8.90 -36.16 -29.83
CA VAL A 78 -9.48 -34.82 -29.93
C VAL A 78 -10.83 -34.78 -29.22
N ASP A 79 -10.88 -34.24 -28.00
CA ASP A 79 -12.11 -33.86 -27.31
C ASP A 79 -12.53 -32.48 -27.82
N GLU A 80 -13.12 -32.45 -29.02
CA GLU A 80 -13.45 -31.21 -29.75
C GLU A 80 -14.26 -30.22 -28.89
N LEU A 81 -15.16 -30.71 -28.03
CA LEU A 81 -15.98 -29.92 -27.11
C LEU A 81 -15.14 -29.22 -26.03
N GLY A 82 -14.09 -29.87 -25.53
CA GLY A 82 -13.17 -29.31 -24.55
C GLY A 82 -12.36 -28.13 -25.12
N ASP A 83 -11.94 -28.25 -26.38
CA ASP A 83 -11.22 -27.18 -27.07
C ASP A 83 -12.11 -25.97 -27.37
N VAL A 84 -13.39 -26.18 -27.73
CA VAL A 84 -14.33 -25.05 -27.93
C VAL A 84 -14.59 -24.33 -26.61
N MET A 85 -14.79 -25.07 -25.51
CA MET A 85 -15.00 -24.48 -24.18
C MET A 85 -13.79 -23.68 -23.70
N LYS A 86 -12.57 -24.16 -23.97
CA LYS A 86 -11.33 -23.44 -23.66
C LYS A 86 -11.19 -22.17 -24.48
N LEU A 87 -11.57 -22.20 -25.76
CA LEU A 87 -11.56 -21.03 -26.64
C LEU A 87 -12.59 -19.98 -26.18
N ILE A 88 -13.82 -20.40 -25.87
CA ILE A 88 -14.88 -19.54 -25.35
C ILE A 88 -14.45 -18.89 -24.03
N LYS A 89 -13.88 -19.68 -23.11
CA LYS A 89 -13.37 -19.15 -21.84
C LYS A 89 -12.25 -18.13 -22.05
N SER A 90 -11.29 -18.43 -22.92
CA SER A 90 -10.20 -17.48 -23.24
C SER A 90 -10.69 -16.22 -23.95
N GLY A 91 -11.75 -16.32 -24.77
CA GLY A 91 -12.39 -15.18 -25.41
C GLY A 91 -13.17 -14.33 -24.41
N PHE A 92 -13.84 -14.96 -23.45
CA PHE A 92 -14.52 -14.30 -22.35
C PHE A 92 -13.52 -13.59 -21.42
N ASP A 93 -12.42 -14.26 -21.04
CA ASP A 93 -11.37 -13.67 -20.20
C ASP A 93 -10.77 -12.42 -20.89
N LYS A 94 -10.48 -12.49 -22.20
CA LYS A 94 -10.04 -11.32 -22.98
C LYS A 94 -11.10 -10.21 -23.09
N HIS A 95 -12.36 -10.58 -23.20
CA HIS A 95 -13.48 -9.62 -23.27
C HIS A 95 -13.71 -8.91 -21.93
N VAL A 96 -13.58 -9.64 -20.82
CA VAL A 96 -13.61 -9.09 -19.47
C VAL A 96 -12.43 -8.15 -19.26
N GLU A 97 -11.21 -8.54 -19.62
CA GLU A 97 -10.03 -7.67 -19.52
C GLU A 97 -10.15 -6.40 -20.36
N GLN A 98 -10.76 -6.48 -21.54
CA GLN A 98 -10.99 -5.31 -22.40
C GLN A 98 -12.09 -4.38 -21.88
N ASN A 99 -13.18 -4.93 -21.32
CA ASN A 99 -14.25 -4.12 -20.72
C ASN A 99 -13.87 -3.52 -19.36
N GLU A 100 -13.12 -4.26 -18.53
CA GLU A 100 -12.59 -3.74 -17.26
C GLU A 100 -11.60 -2.58 -17.47
N ASN A 101 -10.96 -2.50 -18.65
CA ASN A 101 -10.12 -1.37 -19.01
C ASN A 101 -10.91 -0.08 -19.29
N VAL A 102 -12.19 -0.20 -19.63
CA VAL A 102 -13.08 0.91 -20.04
C VAL A 102 -13.92 1.45 -18.87
N GLU A 103 -14.19 0.64 -17.83
CA GLU A 103 -15.02 1.01 -16.67
C GLU A 103 -14.25 1.17 -15.35
N ARG A 104 -12.92 1.23 -15.36
CA ARG A 104 -12.14 1.51 -14.15
C ARG A 104 -12.38 2.95 -13.67
N LYS A 105 -13.38 3.15 -12.81
CA LYS A 105 -13.25 4.14 -11.73
C LYS A 105 -11.89 3.86 -11.09
N SER A 106 -11.05 4.88 -10.89
CA SER A 106 -9.76 4.64 -10.25
C SER A 106 -10.03 3.89 -8.94
N GLU A 107 -9.25 2.85 -8.70
CA GLU A 107 -9.34 2.00 -7.51
C GLU A 107 -9.43 2.87 -6.22
N LEU A 108 -8.68 3.97 -6.23
CA LEU A 108 -8.72 5.02 -5.22
C LEU A 108 -10.11 5.66 -5.03
N LEU A 109 -10.79 6.06 -6.12
CA LEU A 109 -12.15 6.60 -6.04
C LEU A 109 -13.14 5.56 -5.53
N GLN A 110 -12.98 4.29 -5.91
CA GLN A 110 -13.81 3.21 -5.39
C GLN A 110 -13.65 3.11 -3.87
N TYR A 111 -12.42 3.01 -3.37
CA TYR A 111 -12.13 2.95 -1.93
C TYR A 111 -12.71 4.13 -1.14
N LEU A 112 -12.52 5.36 -1.65
CA LEU A 112 -13.03 6.58 -0.99
C LEU A 112 -14.56 6.66 -0.99
N SER A 113 -15.23 6.08 -2.00
CA SER A 113 -16.69 6.06 -2.09
C SER A 113 -17.37 5.03 -1.19
N GLU A 114 -16.64 3.99 -0.78
CA GLU A 114 -17.20 2.92 0.03
C GLU A 114 -17.57 3.35 1.46
N PRO A 115 -18.54 2.66 2.10
CA PRO A 115 -18.82 2.86 3.51
C PRO A 115 -17.56 2.65 4.37
N HIS A 116 -17.59 3.25 5.56
CA HIS A 116 -16.50 3.09 6.54
C HIS A 116 -16.62 1.72 7.19
N GLU A 117 -15.48 1.13 7.51
CA GLU A 117 -15.45 -0.08 8.32
C GLU A 117 -15.89 0.20 9.75
N LYS A 118 -16.40 -0.83 10.42
CA LYS A 118 -16.85 -0.72 11.82
C LYS A 118 -15.67 -0.42 12.73
N MET A 119 -15.93 0.39 13.76
CA MET A 119 -14.98 0.61 14.84
C MET A 119 -14.90 -0.66 15.68
N ASP A 120 -13.80 -1.38 15.55
CA ASP A 120 -13.45 -2.57 16.32
C ASP A 120 -12.05 -2.37 16.91
N GLU A 121 -11.90 -2.64 18.21
CA GLU A 121 -10.64 -2.52 18.94
C GLU A 121 -9.61 -3.58 18.51
N THR A 122 -10.08 -4.70 17.97
CA THR A 122 -9.25 -5.80 17.46
C THR A 122 -8.94 -5.67 15.97
N PHE A 123 -9.30 -4.55 15.34
CA PHE A 123 -9.13 -4.33 13.91
C PHE A 123 -7.65 -4.22 13.52
N ASP A 124 -7.19 -5.17 12.72
CA ASP A 124 -5.87 -5.14 12.10
C ASP A 124 -5.96 -4.52 10.69
N ILE A 125 -5.52 -3.27 10.60
CA ILE A 125 -5.50 -2.50 9.34
C ILE A 125 -4.62 -3.13 8.27
N LEU A 126 -3.47 -3.71 8.63
CA LEU A 126 -2.56 -4.32 7.67
C LEU A 126 -3.15 -5.63 7.13
N ASN A 127 -3.77 -6.42 8.00
CA ASN A 127 -4.46 -7.63 7.59
C ASN A 127 -5.71 -7.32 6.74
N TRP A 128 -6.42 -6.20 7.01
CA TRP A 128 -7.52 -5.75 6.16
C TRP A 128 -7.04 -5.41 4.75
N TRP A 129 -5.94 -4.65 4.61
CA TRP A 129 -5.35 -4.34 3.30
C TRP A 129 -4.84 -5.57 2.58
N LYS A 130 -4.26 -6.53 3.31
CA LYS A 130 -3.84 -7.82 2.77
C LYS A 130 -5.02 -8.65 2.26
N THR A 131 -6.13 -8.68 2.99
CA THR A 131 -7.32 -9.45 2.60
C THR A 131 -8.02 -8.82 1.39
N ASN A 132 -8.01 -7.49 1.30
CA ASN A 132 -8.63 -6.75 0.20
C ASN A 132 -7.67 -6.46 -0.96
N SER A 133 -6.46 -7.02 -0.99
CA SER A 133 -5.45 -6.70 -2.02
C SER A 133 -5.87 -7.12 -3.43
N SER A 134 -6.78 -8.09 -3.58
CA SER A 134 -7.33 -8.47 -4.89
C SER A 134 -8.28 -7.42 -5.44
N ARG A 135 -9.02 -6.74 -4.56
CA ARG A 135 -9.92 -5.64 -4.90
C ARG A 135 -9.16 -4.32 -5.04
N TYR A 136 -8.09 -4.17 -4.26
CA TYR A 136 -7.27 -2.99 -4.16
C TYR A 136 -5.77 -3.29 -4.46
N PRO A 137 -5.40 -3.69 -5.68
CA PRO A 137 -4.05 -4.15 -6.00
C PRO A 137 -2.97 -3.07 -5.90
N VAL A 138 -3.27 -1.82 -6.23
CA VAL A 138 -2.31 -0.71 -6.17
C VAL A 138 -2.33 -0.09 -4.77
N LEU A 139 -3.52 0.19 -4.25
CA LEU A 139 -3.71 0.90 -2.98
C LEU A 139 -3.29 0.04 -1.78
N SER A 140 -3.41 -1.29 -1.84
CA SER A 140 -2.86 -2.19 -0.79
C SER A 140 -1.33 -2.11 -0.68
N ARG A 141 -0.62 -1.85 -1.78
CA ARG A 141 0.84 -1.65 -1.77
C ARG A 141 1.20 -0.30 -1.15
N VAL A 142 0.49 0.76 -1.57
CA VAL A 142 0.61 2.10 -0.97
C VAL A 142 0.36 2.04 0.53
N ALA A 143 -0.75 1.41 0.95
CA ALA A 143 -1.12 1.28 2.35
C ALA A 143 -0.09 0.50 3.16
N ARG A 144 0.41 -0.63 2.64
CA ARG A 144 1.47 -1.38 3.30
C ARG A 144 2.69 -0.51 3.60
N ASP A 145 3.15 0.26 2.61
CA ASP A 145 4.41 0.99 2.73
C ASP A 145 4.23 2.29 3.53
N VAL A 146 3.11 2.99 3.39
CA VAL A 146 2.77 4.19 4.17
C VAL A 146 2.47 3.84 5.64
N LEU A 147 1.69 2.80 5.90
CA LEU A 147 1.32 2.41 7.27
C LEU A 147 2.48 1.73 8.02
N ALA A 148 3.43 1.10 7.30
CA ALA A 148 4.64 0.54 7.90
C ALA A 148 5.73 1.60 8.17
N THR A 149 5.56 2.84 7.68
CA THR A 149 6.53 3.91 7.94
C THR A 149 6.46 4.33 9.40
N PRO A 150 7.54 4.19 10.19
CA PRO A 150 7.52 4.62 11.58
C PRO A 150 7.32 6.14 11.65
N VAL A 151 6.19 6.55 12.23
CA VAL A 151 5.78 7.95 12.37
C VAL A 151 6.71 8.75 13.29
N SER A 152 7.52 8.08 14.11
CA SER A 152 8.26 8.72 15.19
C SER A 152 9.77 8.59 15.04
N THR A 153 10.45 9.74 14.98
CA THR A 153 11.90 9.88 15.22
C THR A 153 12.28 9.57 16.68
N ILE A 154 11.33 9.43 17.60
CA ILE A 154 11.61 9.06 19.00
C ILE A 154 12.12 7.61 19.08
N ALA A 155 11.76 6.74 18.12
CA ALA A 155 12.32 5.39 18.05
C ALA A 155 13.82 5.41 17.69
N SER A 156 14.26 6.32 16.81
CA SER A 156 15.69 6.50 16.56
C SER A 156 16.37 7.15 17.75
N GLU A 157 15.78 8.14 18.43
CA GLU A 157 16.36 8.71 19.66
C GLU A 157 16.43 7.70 20.82
N GLN A 158 15.47 6.79 20.97
CA GLN A 158 15.51 5.69 21.95
C GLN A 158 16.53 4.62 21.54
N ALA A 159 16.62 4.25 20.26
CA ALA A 159 17.65 3.35 19.76
C ALA A 159 19.06 3.97 19.93
N PHE A 160 19.22 5.27 19.66
CA PHE A 160 20.45 6.01 19.89
C PHE A 160 20.75 6.20 21.38
N SER A 161 19.76 6.49 22.22
CA SER A 161 19.91 6.62 23.68
C SER A 161 20.26 5.28 24.33
N THR A 162 19.70 4.17 23.82
CA THR A 162 20.08 2.82 24.20
C THR A 162 21.48 2.48 23.71
N SER A 163 21.84 2.88 22.48
CA SER A 163 23.21 2.74 21.96
C SER A 163 24.24 3.57 22.74
N GLY A 164 23.84 4.73 23.29
CA GLY A 164 24.67 5.55 24.17
C GLY A 164 24.95 4.89 25.53
N ARG A 165 24.11 3.94 25.96
CA ARG A 165 24.37 3.08 27.13
C ARG A 165 25.18 1.83 26.78
N LEU A 166 25.12 1.37 25.53
CA LEU A 166 25.94 0.27 25.03
C LEU A 166 27.40 0.74 24.81
N LEU A 167 27.57 2.00 24.41
CA LEU A 167 28.84 2.72 24.30
C LEU A 167 29.17 3.40 25.63
N ASP A 168 29.34 2.62 26.69
CA ASP A 168 29.90 3.13 27.94
C ASP A 168 31.30 3.75 27.65
N PRO A 169 31.63 4.96 28.14
CA PRO A 169 32.97 5.55 27.98
C PRO A 169 34.13 4.67 28.48
N TYR A 170 33.84 3.55 29.15
CA TYR A 170 34.83 2.54 29.55
C TYR A 170 35.15 1.44 28.52
N ARG A 171 34.51 1.41 27.34
CA ARG A 171 34.68 0.35 26.31
C ARG A 171 34.95 0.88 24.89
N SER A 172 35.67 1.99 24.75
CA SER A 172 35.94 2.69 23.47
C SER A 172 36.95 1.98 22.54
N SER A 173 36.75 0.71 22.18
CA SER A 173 37.60 0.00 21.19
C SER A 173 36.82 -0.88 20.21
N LEU A 174 35.56 -0.56 19.93
CA LEU A 174 34.81 -1.24 18.87
C LEU A 174 35.03 -0.54 17.53
N ASP A 175 35.33 -1.33 16.49
CA ASP A 175 35.44 -0.83 15.12
C ASP A 175 34.09 -0.24 14.67
N PRO A 176 34.07 0.91 13.96
CA PRO A 176 32.84 1.56 13.51
C PRO A 176 31.86 0.63 12.79
N LYS A 177 32.35 -0.35 12.03
CA LYS A 177 31.50 -1.33 11.33
C LYS A 177 30.79 -2.29 12.29
N THR A 178 31.41 -2.59 13.43
CA THR A 178 30.81 -3.45 14.47
C THR A 178 29.72 -2.70 15.22
N VAL A 179 29.90 -1.39 15.43
CA VAL A 179 28.89 -0.52 16.04
C VAL A 179 27.69 -0.35 15.10
N GLU A 180 27.93 -0.14 13.81
CA GLU A 180 26.89 -0.07 12.78
C GLU A 180 26.08 -1.38 12.72
N ALA A 181 26.75 -2.54 12.71
CA ALA A 181 26.07 -3.84 12.70
C ALA A 181 25.21 -4.06 13.96
N LEU A 182 25.66 -3.63 15.13
CA LEU A 182 24.90 -3.71 16.39
C LEU A 182 23.66 -2.83 16.36
N ILE A 183 23.77 -1.59 15.86
CA ILE A 183 22.63 -0.67 15.74
C ILE A 183 21.61 -1.21 14.75
N CYS A 184 22.06 -1.74 13.60
CA CYS A 184 21.17 -2.36 12.61
C CYS A 184 20.46 -3.60 13.15
N ALA A 185 21.13 -4.46 13.93
CA ALA A 185 20.51 -5.64 14.53
C ALA A 185 19.44 -5.26 15.59
N GLN A 186 19.65 -4.17 16.33
CA GLN A 186 18.72 -3.72 17.37
C GLN A 186 17.46 -3.05 16.77
N LEU A 187 17.59 -2.39 15.62
CA LEU A 187 16.47 -1.73 14.92
C LEU A 187 15.53 -2.70 14.17
N VAL A 188 15.95 -3.94 13.94
CA VAL A 188 15.18 -4.97 13.20
C VAL A 188 14.27 -5.81 14.12
N VAL A 189 14.31 -5.60 15.44
CA VAL A 189 13.44 -6.30 16.40
C VAL A 189 12.33 -5.37 16.90
N PHE A 190 11.42 -4.98 16.01
CA PHE A 190 10.07 -4.50 16.33
C PHE A 190 9.10 -4.87 15.21
#